data_AF-A0A2V6K9W0-F1
#
_entry.id   AF-A0A2V6K9W0-F1
#
_cell.length_a   1.000
_cell.length_b   1.000
_cell.length_c   1.000
_cell.angle_alpha   90.00
_cell.angle_beta   90.00
_cell.angle_gamma   90.00
#
_symmetry.space_group_name_H-M   'P 1'
#
loop_
_entity.id
_entity.type
_entity.pdbx_description
1 polymer ?
#
loop_
_entity_poly.entity_id
_entity_poly.type
_entity_poly.pdbx_seq_one_letter_code
_entity_poly.pdbx_strand_id
1 'polypeptide(L)'
;MDNATLVKKLAEQSVLKREPFNSLAYRELKGRKDVNSDSLVALIRERKNSDALLPLLLLRRLDERTYAQLPADLRASVLTDALQQSKNFNTWGLPHLYLEEASKAMLECDGSAVPALKRMLSETRPAPVFGSKERMEYLRYKYRLCDYALFFLKRLQGDTSFVMPLSVEARDSLIRDILK
;
A
#
# COMPACT_ATOMS: atom_id res chain seq x y z
N MET A 1 -27.27 -7.37 -0.40
CA MET A 1 -26.80 -6.56 0.75
C MET A 1 -26.73 -5.11 0.30
N ASP A 2 -27.22 -4.16 1.10
CA ASP A 2 -27.15 -2.73 0.74
C ASP A 2 -25.71 -2.17 0.86
N ASN A 3 -25.49 -0.97 0.33
CA ASN A 3 -24.19 -0.30 0.35
C ASN A 3 -23.72 0.00 1.78
N ALA A 4 -24.61 0.44 2.66
CA ALA A 4 -24.27 0.78 4.04
C ALA A 4 -23.69 -0.41 4.81
N THR A 5 -24.33 -1.57 4.69
CA THR A 5 -23.89 -2.82 5.32
C THR A 5 -22.55 -3.29 4.74
N LEU A 6 -22.35 -3.17 3.42
CA LEU A 6 -21.08 -3.52 2.80
C LEU A 6 -19.95 -2.58 3.21
N VAL A 7 -20.21 -1.27 3.34
CA VAL A 7 -19.22 -0.29 3.81
C VAL A 7 -18.81 -0.58 5.26
N LYS A 8 -19.75 -0.97 6.12
CA LYS A 8 -19.42 -1.43 7.48
C LYS A 8 -18.52 -2.67 7.45
N LYS A 9 -18.86 -3.68 6.66
CA LYS A 9 -18.03 -4.89 6.49
C LYS A 9 -16.65 -4.60 5.90
N LEU A 10 -16.56 -3.64 4.98
CA LEU A 10 -15.30 -3.18 4.42
C LEU A 10 -14.39 -2.63 5.52
N ALA A 11 -14.93 -1.78 6.39
CA ALA A 11 -14.21 -1.21 7.52
C ALA A 11 -13.73 -2.32 8.48
N GLU A 12 -14.60 -3.28 8.82
CA GLU A 12 -14.24 -4.45 9.65
C GLU A 12 -13.11 -5.28 9.01
N GLN A 13 -13.20 -5.57 7.71
CA GLN A 13 -12.20 -6.33 6.98
C GLN A 13 -10.87 -5.59 6.86
N SER A 14 -10.90 -4.26 6.81
CA SER A 14 -9.68 -3.44 6.83
C SER A 14 -8.97 -3.49 8.18
N VAL A 15 -9.70 -3.51 9.31
CA VAL A 15 -9.11 -3.72 10.65
C VAL A 15 -8.40 -5.08 10.71
N LEU A 16 -9.03 -6.10 10.14
CA LEU A 16 -8.48 -7.45 10.07
C LEU A 16 -7.33 -7.60 9.07
N LYS A 17 -6.85 -6.50 8.48
CA LYS A 17 -5.76 -6.44 7.49
C LYS A 17 -5.97 -7.39 6.31
N ARG A 18 -7.23 -7.55 5.88
CA ARG A 18 -7.55 -8.33 4.69
C ARG A 18 -7.04 -7.60 3.46
N GLU A 19 -6.45 -8.36 2.55
CA GLU A 19 -6.08 -7.82 1.24
C GLU A 19 -7.32 -7.60 0.36
N PRO A 20 -7.28 -6.67 -0.62
CA PRO A 20 -8.44 -6.36 -1.46
C PRO A 20 -9.08 -7.58 -2.15
N PHE A 21 -8.28 -8.57 -2.57
CA PHE A 21 -8.79 -9.79 -3.20
C PHE A 21 -9.44 -10.78 -2.21
N ASN A 22 -9.08 -10.69 -0.92
CA ASN A 22 -9.66 -11.48 0.18
C ASN A 22 -10.84 -10.78 0.88
N SER A 23 -11.17 -9.56 0.47
CA SER A 23 -12.29 -8.78 1.00
C SER A 23 -13.50 -8.89 0.06
N LEU A 24 -14.50 -9.69 0.46
CA LEU A 24 -15.75 -9.80 -0.30
C LEU A 24 -16.46 -8.44 -0.40
N ALA A 25 -16.43 -7.63 0.66
CA ALA A 25 -17.05 -6.31 0.66
C ALA A 25 -16.36 -5.36 -0.34
N TYR A 26 -15.02 -5.35 -0.37
CA TYR A 26 -14.26 -4.56 -1.34
C TYR A 26 -14.58 -4.98 -2.78
N ARG A 27 -14.58 -6.29 -3.05
CA ARG A 27 -14.89 -6.84 -4.38
C ARG A 27 -16.28 -6.47 -4.86
N GLU A 28 -17.28 -6.56 -3.98
CA GLU A 28 -18.66 -6.24 -4.31
C GLU A 28 -18.85 -4.73 -4.52
N LEU A 29 -18.36 -3.89 -3.60
CA LEU A 29 -18.47 -2.43 -3.70
C LEU A 29 -17.74 -1.86 -4.91
N LYS A 30 -16.58 -2.43 -5.29
CA LYS A 30 -15.81 -2.01 -6.47
C LYS A 30 -16.63 -2.08 -7.77
N GLY A 31 -17.64 -2.95 -7.85
CA GLY A 31 -18.52 -3.09 -9.01
C GLY A 31 -19.77 -2.21 -8.98
N ARG A 32 -20.02 -1.49 -7.87
CA ARG A 32 -21.22 -0.68 -7.70
C ARG A 32 -20.98 0.77 -8.12
N LYS A 33 -22.03 1.42 -8.64
CA LYS A 33 -21.98 2.80 -9.14
C LYS A 33 -22.50 3.84 -8.13
N ASP A 34 -23.20 3.39 -7.10
CA ASP A 34 -23.96 4.19 -6.15
C ASP A 34 -23.33 4.17 -4.73
N VAL A 35 -22.05 3.84 -4.63
CA VAL A 35 -21.32 3.88 -3.36
C VAL A 35 -21.08 5.35 -3.00
N ASN A 36 -21.51 5.75 -1.80
CA ASN A 36 -21.34 7.11 -1.33
C ASN A 36 -19.88 7.39 -0.91
N SER A 37 -19.16 8.22 -1.69
CA SER A 37 -17.79 8.65 -1.41
C SER A 37 -17.62 9.28 -0.02
N ASP A 38 -18.59 10.07 0.45
CA ASP A 38 -18.52 10.75 1.75
C ASP A 38 -18.44 9.76 2.91
N SER A 39 -19.12 8.61 2.78
CA SER A 39 -19.06 7.54 3.78
C SER A 39 -17.66 6.92 3.87
N LEU A 40 -16.96 6.80 2.74
CA LEU A 40 -15.58 6.31 2.70
C LEU A 40 -14.61 7.36 3.27
N VAL A 41 -14.80 8.63 2.92
CA VAL A 41 -14.02 9.75 3.46
C VAL A 41 -14.14 9.82 4.98
N ALA A 42 -15.35 9.67 5.52
CA ALA A 42 -15.59 9.66 6.96
C ALA A 42 -14.78 8.54 7.66
N LEU A 43 -14.82 7.31 7.13
CA LEU A 43 -14.05 6.18 7.67
C LEU A 43 -12.54 6.42 7.63
N ILE A 44 -12.03 7.01 6.56
CA ILE A 44 -10.59 7.31 6.41
C ILE A 44 -10.17 8.36 7.44
N ARG A 45 -10.96 9.42 7.61
CA ARG A 45 -10.70 10.50 8.57
C ARG A 45 -10.81 10.05 10.02
N GLU A 46 -11.67 9.09 10.32
CA GLU A 46 -11.83 8.54 11.67
C GLU A 46 -10.60 7.73 12.11
N ARG A 47 -10.07 6.86 11.24
CA ARG A 47 -9.05 5.87 11.63
C ARG A 47 -7.61 6.33 11.35
N LYS A 48 -7.39 7.09 10.28
CA LYS A 48 -6.10 7.72 9.88
C LYS A 48 -4.86 6.80 9.89
N ASN A 49 -5.05 5.49 9.87
CA ASN A 49 -4.03 4.45 9.97
C ASN A 49 -4.38 3.30 9.01
N SER A 50 -3.67 2.18 9.12
CA SER A 50 -3.87 0.98 8.29
C SER A 50 -5.29 0.38 8.34
N ASP A 51 -6.08 0.67 9.36
CA ASP A 51 -7.49 0.23 9.45
C ASP A 51 -8.41 0.94 8.44
N ALA A 52 -7.89 1.94 7.72
CA ALA A 52 -8.55 2.64 6.62
C ALA A 52 -7.99 2.29 5.24
N LEU A 53 -7.09 1.30 5.10
CA LEU A 53 -6.52 0.93 3.81
C LEU A 53 -7.58 0.57 2.77
N LEU A 54 -8.50 -0.35 3.08
CA LEU A 54 -9.50 -0.78 2.10
C LEU A 54 -10.48 0.35 1.71
N PRO A 55 -11.03 1.15 2.65
CA PRO A 55 -11.77 2.36 2.29
C PRO A 55 -10.99 3.33 1.41
N LEU A 56 -9.70 3.56 1.69
CA LEU A 56 -8.85 4.47 0.91
C LEU A 56 -8.67 3.98 -0.53
N LEU A 57 -8.33 2.71 -0.72
CA LEU A 57 -8.14 2.12 -2.06
C LEU A 57 -9.46 2.07 -2.84
N LEU A 58 -10.57 1.82 -2.15
CA LEU A 58 -11.89 1.82 -2.77
C LEU A 58 -12.29 3.22 -3.23
N LEU A 59 -12.07 4.24 -2.38
CA LEU A 59 -12.33 5.64 -2.74
C LEU A 59 -11.52 6.04 -3.96
N ARG A 60 -10.21 5.76 -3.97
CA ARG A 60 -9.34 6.04 -5.13
C ARG A 60 -9.86 5.40 -6.41
N ARG A 61 -10.41 4.18 -6.32
CA ARG A 61 -10.93 3.45 -7.48
C ARG A 61 -12.27 3.98 -8.01
N LEU A 62 -13.15 4.44 -7.11
CA LEU A 62 -14.52 4.84 -7.44
C LEU A 62 -14.64 6.34 -7.73
N ASP A 63 -13.87 7.17 -7.03
CA ASP A 63 -13.94 8.63 -7.07
C ASP A 63 -12.55 9.23 -6.82
N GLU A 64 -11.75 9.24 -7.88
CA GLU A 64 -10.37 9.74 -7.88
C GLU A 64 -10.31 11.23 -7.49
N ARG A 65 -11.33 12.02 -7.86
CA ARG A 65 -11.41 13.45 -7.51
C ARG A 65 -11.52 13.63 -6.01
N THR A 66 -12.44 12.92 -5.36
CA THR A 66 -12.62 13.00 -3.90
C THR A 66 -11.41 12.41 -3.17
N TYR A 67 -10.80 11.34 -3.69
CA TYR A 67 -9.54 10.81 -3.17
C TYR A 67 -8.41 11.84 -3.20
N ALA A 68 -8.21 12.54 -4.32
CA ALA A 68 -7.15 13.53 -4.49
C ALA A 68 -7.33 14.76 -3.57
N GLN A 69 -8.56 15.04 -3.13
CA GLN A 69 -8.86 16.09 -2.16
C GLN A 69 -8.52 15.70 -0.70
N LEU A 70 -8.24 14.42 -0.41
CA LEU A 70 -7.75 14.04 0.91
C LEU A 70 -6.32 14.58 1.12
N PRO A 71 -6.02 15.13 2.32
CA PRO A 71 -4.67 15.59 2.64
C PRO A 71 -3.63 14.51 2.35
N ALA A 72 -2.54 14.87 1.68
CA ALA A 72 -1.46 13.93 1.34
C ALA A 72 -0.92 13.22 2.59
N ASP A 73 -0.77 13.93 3.70
CA ASP A 73 -0.35 13.36 4.99
C ASP A 73 -1.30 12.29 5.52
N LEU A 74 -2.62 12.47 5.33
CA LEU A 74 -3.61 11.48 5.74
C LEU A 74 -3.48 10.21 4.88
N ARG A 75 -3.37 10.38 3.56
CA ARG A 75 -3.18 9.26 2.62
C ARG A 75 -1.87 8.52 2.94
N ALA A 76 -0.78 9.26 3.15
CA ALA A 76 0.52 8.74 3.52
C ALA A 76 0.49 7.98 4.85
N SER A 77 -0.18 8.51 5.88
CA SER A 77 -0.32 7.86 7.18
C SER A 77 -1.00 6.49 7.05
N VAL A 78 -2.13 6.42 6.33
CA VAL A 78 -2.84 5.16 6.08
C VAL A 78 -1.97 4.16 5.33
N LEU A 79 -1.34 4.59 4.23
CA LEU A 79 -0.58 3.70 3.36
C LEU A 79 0.73 3.22 4.02
N THR A 80 1.45 4.10 4.71
CA THR A 80 2.71 3.73 5.34
C THR A 80 2.47 2.83 6.57
N ASP A 81 1.47 3.13 7.40
CA ASP A 81 1.08 2.22 8.48
C ASP A 81 0.61 0.86 7.93
N ALA A 82 -0.13 0.85 6.82
CA ALA A 82 -0.55 -0.40 6.17
C ALA A 82 0.63 -1.22 5.65
N LEU A 83 1.61 -0.58 5.03
CA LEU A 83 2.83 -1.23 4.54
C LEU A 83 3.60 -1.85 5.73
N GLN A 84 3.75 -1.07 6.82
CA GLN A 84 4.45 -1.51 8.02
C GLN A 84 3.77 -2.67 8.73
N GLN A 85 2.44 -2.75 8.71
CA GLN A 85 1.67 -3.83 9.34
C GLN A 85 1.36 -5.00 8.40
N SER A 86 1.73 -4.90 7.12
CA SER A 86 1.42 -5.92 6.11
C SER A 86 2.07 -7.26 6.45
N LYS A 87 1.24 -8.30 6.57
CA LYS A 87 1.69 -9.69 6.72
C LYS A 87 2.06 -10.32 5.38
N ASN A 88 1.33 -9.94 4.33
CA ASN A 88 1.62 -10.28 2.93
C ASN A 88 1.68 -8.98 2.13
N PHE A 89 2.39 -9.03 1.01
CA PHE A 89 2.66 -7.85 0.21
C PHE A 89 1.97 -7.85 -1.16
N ASN A 90 1.02 -8.76 -1.40
CA ASN A 90 0.27 -8.83 -2.65
C ASN A 90 -0.47 -7.53 -2.96
N THR A 91 -0.96 -6.81 -1.94
CA THR A 91 -1.63 -5.51 -2.10
C THR A 91 -0.71 -4.42 -2.67
N TRP A 92 0.61 -4.61 -2.59
CA TRP A 92 1.63 -3.68 -3.10
C TRP A 92 2.19 -4.11 -4.47
N GLY A 93 2.08 -5.38 -4.82
CA GLY A 93 2.70 -5.95 -6.02
C GLY A 93 4.17 -6.30 -5.78
N LEU A 94 4.98 -6.32 -6.84
CA LEU A 94 6.39 -6.71 -6.80
C LEU A 94 7.26 -5.58 -7.36
N PRO A 95 8.15 -4.96 -6.55
CA PRO A 95 8.91 -3.77 -6.94
C PRO A 95 9.68 -3.87 -8.26
N HIS A 96 10.13 -5.07 -8.66
CA HIS A 96 10.86 -5.29 -9.90
C HIS A 96 9.98 -5.59 -11.12
N LEU A 97 8.69 -5.90 -10.93
CA LEU A 97 7.85 -6.48 -11.97
C LEU A 97 6.58 -5.67 -12.23
N TYR A 98 5.80 -5.37 -11.20
CA TYR A 98 4.55 -4.62 -11.34
C TYR A 98 4.12 -3.98 -10.02
N LEU A 99 3.35 -2.89 -10.12
CA LEU A 99 2.80 -2.18 -8.97
C LEU A 99 1.28 -2.35 -8.90
N GLU A 100 0.80 -2.66 -7.70
CA GLU A 100 -0.63 -2.69 -7.39
C GLU A 100 -1.14 -1.31 -6.96
N GLU A 101 -2.45 -1.20 -6.79
CA GLU A 101 -3.12 0.06 -6.50
C GLU A 101 -2.60 0.75 -5.22
N ALA A 102 -2.21 0.01 -4.19
CA ALA A 102 -1.64 0.61 -2.98
C ALA A 102 -0.25 1.21 -3.22
N SER A 103 0.56 0.58 -4.06
CA SER A 103 1.87 1.11 -4.46
C SER A 103 1.73 2.37 -5.30
N LYS A 104 0.77 2.40 -6.23
CA LYS A 104 0.47 3.62 -7.00
C LYS A 104 0.00 4.75 -6.09
N ALA A 105 -0.92 4.46 -5.17
CA ALA A 105 -1.39 5.41 -4.17
C ALA A 105 -0.27 5.93 -3.25
N MET A 106 0.71 5.08 -2.89
CA MET A 106 1.89 5.49 -2.11
C MET A 106 2.72 6.52 -2.88
N LEU A 107 2.92 6.33 -4.18
CA LEU A 107 3.68 7.25 -5.02
C LEU A 107 2.97 8.60 -5.23
N GLU A 108 1.65 8.65 -5.09
CA GLU A 108 0.83 9.88 -5.17
C GLU A 108 0.83 10.70 -3.86
N CYS A 109 1.56 10.25 -2.84
CA CYS A 109 1.67 10.94 -1.55
C CYS A 109 2.91 11.85 -1.45
N ASP A 110 3.74 11.91 -2.49
CA ASP A 110 4.94 12.77 -2.57
C ASP A 110 5.80 12.72 -1.29
N GLY A 111 6.24 13.88 -0.80
CA GLY A 111 7.10 14.01 0.38
C GLY A 111 6.47 13.52 1.68
N SER A 112 5.14 13.42 1.79
CA SER A 112 4.44 13.06 3.02
C SER A 112 4.74 11.63 3.49
N ALA A 113 5.03 10.71 2.56
CA ALA A 113 5.37 9.33 2.90
C ALA A 113 6.85 9.14 3.32
N VAL A 114 7.73 10.05 2.91
CA VAL A 114 9.19 9.91 3.04
C VAL A 114 9.66 9.66 4.48
N PRO A 115 9.20 10.40 5.51
CA PRO A 115 9.67 10.18 6.88
C PRO A 115 9.37 8.77 7.39
N ALA A 116 8.18 8.24 7.11
CA ALA A 116 7.79 6.90 7.52
C ALA A 116 8.57 5.82 6.75
N LEU A 117 8.74 5.99 5.44
CA LEU A 117 9.52 5.06 4.61
C LEU A 117 10.99 5.01 5.04
N LYS A 118 11.61 6.15 5.40
CA LYS A 118 12.98 6.17 5.92
C LYS A 118 13.13 5.34 7.19
N ARG A 119 12.15 5.38 8.11
CA ARG A 119 12.17 4.55 9.33
C ARG A 119 12.11 3.04 9.02
N MET A 120 11.40 2.66 7.96
CA MET A 120 11.27 1.25 7.55
C MET A 120 12.53 0.68 6.90
N LEU A 121 13.52 1.51 6.56
CA LEU A 121 14.79 1.05 5.98
C LEU A 121 15.59 0.12 6.91
N SER A 122 15.39 0.22 8.22
CA SER A 122 15.99 -0.69 9.21
C SER A 122 15.17 -1.97 9.44
N GLU A 123 13.98 -2.10 8.85
CA GLU A 123 13.11 -3.27 9.07
C GLU A 123 13.36 -4.37 8.04
N THR A 124 14.15 -5.38 8.43
CA THR A 124 14.56 -6.49 7.56
C THR A 124 13.59 -7.67 7.55
N ARG A 125 12.41 -7.52 8.16
CA ARG A 125 11.41 -8.61 8.20
C ARG A 125 11.02 -9.03 6.78
N PRO A 126 10.82 -10.34 6.52
CA PRO A 126 10.40 -10.80 5.21
C PRO A 126 9.08 -10.18 4.76
N ALA A 127 8.94 -9.97 3.45
CA ALA A 127 7.76 -9.43 2.79
C ALA A 127 7.16 -10.50 1.85
N PRO A 128 6.53 -11.55 2.40
CA PRO A 128 6.03 -12.66 1.60
C PRO A 128 4.84 -12.24 0.75
N VAL A 129 4.63 -12.99 -0.33
CA VAL A 129 3.51 -12.85 -1.25
C VAL A 129 2.88 -14.23 -1.50
N PHE A 130 1.58 -14.23 -1.77
CA PHE A 130 0.81 -15.39 -2.20
C PHE A 130 0.67 -15.44 -3.73
N GLY A 131 0.35 -16.62 -4.26
CA GLY A 131 0.28 -16.87 -5.71
C GLY A 131 1.52 -17.61 -6.20
N SER A 132 1.33 -18.51 -7.18
CA SER A 132 2.41 -19.40 -7.63
C SER A 132 3.55 -18.64 -8.29
N LYS A 133 3.24 -17.66 -9.14
CA LYS A 133 4.23 -16.85 -9.84
C LYS A 133 4.93 -15.86 -8.90
N GLU A 134 4.15 -15.17 -8.10
CA GLU A 134 4.63 -14.17 -7.14
C GLU A 134 5.54 -14.82 -6.09
N ARG A 135 5.19 -16.02 -5.63
CA ARG A 135 6.03 -16.79 -4.70
C ARG A 135 7.38 -17.15 -5.31
N MET A 136 7.44 -17.52 -6.59
CA MET A 136 8.72 -17.82 -7.26
C MET A 136 9.61 -16.58 -7.33
N GLU A 137 9.03 -15.43 -7.68
CA GLU A 137 9.76 -14.16 -7.67
C GLU A 137 10.21 -13.75 -6.26
N TYR A 138 9.37 -13.94 -5.24
CA TYR A 138 9.75 -13.71 -3.85
C TYR A 138 10.89 -14.63 -3.40
N LEU A 139 10.87 -15.92 -3.76
CA LEU A 139 11.97 -16.83 -3.43
C LEU A 139 13.29 -16.42 -4.11
N ARG A 140 13.18 -15.81 -5.30
CA ARG A 140 14.32 -15.31 -6.07
C ARG A 140 14.90 -14.02 -5.47
N TYR A 141 14.06 -13.02 -5.18
CA TYR A 141 14.50 -11.71 -4.68
C TYR A 141 14.66 -11.65 -3.16
N LYS A 142 13.94 -12.50 -2.41
CA LYS A 142 13.86 -12.51 -0.94
C LYS A 142 13.50 -11.14 -0.37
N TYR A 143 12.39 -10.58 -0.86
CA TYR A 143 11.95 -9.24 -0.47
C TYR A 143 11.75 -9.10 1.05
N ARG A 144 12.14 -7.95 1.56
CA ARG A 144 11.94 -7.48 2.94
C ARG A 144 11.16 -6.17 2.93
N LEU A 145 10.61 -5.77 4.07
CA LEU A 145 9.93 -4.48 4.19
C LEU A 145 10.84 -3.31 3.77
N CYS A 146 12.11 -3.30 4.22
CA CYS A 146 13.08 -2.27 3.83
C CYS A 146 13.32 -2.20 2.31
N ASP A 147 13.14 -3.30 1.56
CA ASP A 147 13.29 -3.30 0.11
C ASP A 147 12.11 -2.56 -0.57
N TYR A 148 10.88 -2.70 -0.05
CA TYR A 148 9.74 -1.88 -0.51
C TYR A 148 9.94 -0.41 -0.15
N ALA A 149 10.42 -0.13 1.05
CA ALA A 149 10.72 1.25 1.47
C ALA A 149 11.80 1.89 0.58
N LEU A 150 12.87 1.16 0.27
CA LEU A 150 13.90 1.58 -0.69
C LEU A 150 13.28 1.90 -2.06
N PHE A 151 12.45 1.01 -2.59
CA PHE A 151 11.77 1.22 -3.87
C PHE A 151 10.98 2.53 -3.86
N PHE A 152 10.08 2.71 -2.90
CA PHE A 152 9.25 3.91 -2.84
C PHE A 152 10.07 5.18 -2.68
N LEU A 153 11.11 5.16 -1.84
CA LEU A 153 12.00 6.32 -1.67
C LEU A 153 12.70 6.70 -2.98
N LYS A 154 13.25 5.74 -3.72
CA LYS A 154 13.89 6.00 -5.03
C LYS A 154 12.89 6.60 -6.03
N ARG A 155 11.69 6.03 -6.10
CA ARG A 155 10.61 6.51 -6.97
C ARG A 155 10.15 7.93 -6.60
N LEU A 156 9.93 8.20 -5.32
CA LEU A 156 9.52 9.53 -4.80
C LEU A 156 10.63 10.59 -4.97
N GLN A 157 11.89 10.17 -5.01
CA GLN A 157 13.03 11.03 -5.35
C GLN A 157 13.15 11.34 -6.86
N GLY A 158 12.24 10.81 -7.68
CA GLY A 158 12.22 11.06 -9.12
C GLY A 158 12.99 10.05 -9.96
N ASP A 159 13.56 8.98 -9.38
CA ASP A 159 14.19 7.91 -10.15
C ASP A 159 13.13 6.97 -10.74
N THR A 160 12.51 7.43 -11.83
CA THR A 160 11.47 6.67 -12.54
C THR A 160 12.03 5.45 -13.29
N SER A 161 13.34 5.29 -13.34
CA SER A 161 14.05 4.16 -13.95
C SER A 161 14.57 3.15 -12.93
N PHE A 162 14.36 3.38 -11.63
CA PHE A 162 14.89 2.52 -10.60
C PHE A 162 14.41 1.07 -10.76
N VAL A 163 15.35 0.18 -11.03
CA VAL A 163 15.13 -1.27 -11.08
C VAL A 163 15.70 -1.88 -9.80
N MET A 164 14.87 -2.69 -9.14
CA MET A 164 15.26 -3.33 -7.90
C MET A 164 16.40 -4.34 -8.13
N PRO A 165 17.57 -4.19 -7.47
CA PRO A 165 18.63 -5.17 -7.57
C PRO A 165 18.21 -6.55 -7.06
N LEU A 166 18.67 -7.59 -7.75
CA LEU A 166 18.34 -8.97 -7.42
C LEU A 166 18.92 -9.41 -6.06
N SER A 167 20.18 -9.07 -5.80
CA SER A 167 20.89 -9.49 -4.58
C SER A 167 20.53 -8.61 -3.39
N VAL A 168 20.48 -9.23 -2.21
CA VAL A 168 20.20 -8.54 -0.94
C VAL A 168 21.32 -7.54 -0.63
N GLU A 169 22.57 -7.91 -0.92
CA GLU A 169 23.76 -7.13 -0.63
C GLU A 169 23.81 -5.82 -1.41
N ALA A 170 23.39 -5.85 -2.69
CA ALA A 170 23.30 -4.64 -3.51
C ALA A 170 22.23 -3.68 -2.97
N ARG A 171 21.07 -4.21 -2.54
CA ARG A 171 20.02 -3.41 -1.92
C ARG A 171 20.46 -2.84 -0.58
N ASP A 172 21.13 -3.63 0.26
CA ASP A 172 21.67 -3.18 1.54
C ASP A 172 22.69 -2.05 1.36
N SER A 173 23.50 -2.09 0.29
CA SER A 173 24.40 -0.97 -0.03
C SER A 173 23.63 0.32 -0.32
N LEU A 174 22.59 0.25 -1.16
CA LEU A 174 21.74 1.40 -1.46
C LEU A 174 21.03 1.94 -0.21
N ILE A 175 20.56 1.04 0.67
CA ILE A 175 19.91 1.41 1.93
C ILE A 175 20.90 2.14 2.84
N ARG A 176 22.13 1.62 3.00
CA ARG A 176 23.17 2.27 3.79
C ARG A 176 23.47 3.69 3.30
N ASP A 177 23.50 3.90 1.99
CA ASP A 177 23.77 5.23 1.43
C ASP A 177 22.66 6.24 1.71
N ILE A 178 21.41 5.80 1.91
CA ILE A 178 20.28 6.66 2.30
C ILE A 178 20.28 6.98 3.80
N LEU A 179 20.83 6.08 4.63
CA LEU A 179 20.88 6.22 6.09
C LEU A 179 22.09 7.02 6.60
N LYS A 180 23.07 7.31 5.75
CA LYS A 180 24.17 8.24 6.03
C LYS A 180 23.66 9.68 6.06
#